data_AF-A0A368FQH8-F1
#
_entry.id   AF-A0A368FQH8-F1
#
_cell.length_a   1.000
_cell.length_b   1.000
_cell.length_c   1.000
_cell.angle_alpha   90.00
_cell.angle_beta   90.00
_cell.angle_gamma   90.00
#
_symmetry.space_group_name_H-M   'P 1'
#
loop_
_entity.id
_entity.type
_entity.pdbx_description
1 polymer ?
#
loop_
_entity_poly.entity_id
_entity_poly.type
_entity_poly.pdbx_seq_one_letter_code
_entity_poly.pdbx_strand_id
1 'polypeptide(L)'
;MAKYAEIMTGLLVVLVVLYVPVNWSCSVQLFIGVYSLFDALVLLLILDTNSLLIIYLGYGVYSVLYQATITITQFNLVENAEMTSYGFVFGLNTFVGLAFQSILTIAIANLFDLSTIRRPPVTLEIYFGYHLAVGGAFLAPLLFDTLRFFWMKKGRYEIGKFMAAIKIGNL
;
A
#
# COMPACT_ATOMS: atom_id res chain seq x y z
N MET A 1 -8.99 -3.03 -27.29
CA MET A 1 -7.82 -3.88 -27.02
C MET A 1 -7.32 -3.68 -25.58
N ALA A 2 -6.83 -2.49 -25.19
CA ALA A 2 -6.27 -2.24 -23.84
C ALA A 2 -7.21 -2.58 -22.66
N LYS A 3 -8.49 -2.17 -22.73
CA LYS A 3 -9.47 -2.46 -21.67
C LYS A 3 -9.66 -3.95 -21.38
N TYR A 4 -9.59 -4.81 -22.41
CA TYR A 4 -9.74 -6.25 -22.22
C TYR A 4 -8.51 -6.87 -21.56
N ALA A 5 -7.32 -6.40 -21.90
CA ALA A 5 -6.08 -6.84 -21.27
C ALA A 5 -6.08 -6.52 -19.77
N GLU A 6 -6.54 -5.33 -19.38
CA GLU A 6 -6.66 -4.95 -17.96
C GLU A 6 -7.64 -5.84 -17.19
N ILE A 7 -8.79 -6.17 -17.78
CA ILE A 7 -9.77 -7.09 -17.17
C ILE A 7 -9.18 -8.49 -16.99
N MET A 8 -8.46 -9.00 -17.99
CA MET A 8 -7.81 -10.31 -17.91
C MET A 8 -6.69 -10.34 -16.87
N THR A 9 -5.87 -9.28 -16.80
CA THR A 9 -4.84 -9.14 -15.77
C THR A 9 -5.45 -9.08 -14.37
N GLY A 10 -6.52 -8.29 -14.19
CA GLY A 10 -7.25 -8.22 -12.93
C GLY A 10 -7.81 -9.59 -12.52
N LEU A 11 -8.40 -10.33 -13.47
CA LEU A 11 -8.88 -11.70 -13.22
C LEU A 11 -7.76 -12.63 -12.76
N LEU A 12 -6.61 -12.61 -13.44
CA LEU A 12 -5.45 -13.44 -13.07
C LEU A 12 -4.94 -13.11 -11.67
N VAL A 13 -4.86 -11.82 -11.34
CA VAL A 13 -4.44 -11.36 -10.02
C VAL A 13 -5.40 -11.83 -8.93
N VAL A 14 -6.72 -11.72 -9.16
CA VAL A 14 -7.74 -12.22 -8.22
C VAL A 14 -7.60 -13.72 -7.99
N LEU A 15 -7.39 -14.50 -9.06
CA LEU A 15 -7.16 -15.94 -8.94
C LEU A 15 -5.91 -16.23 -8.11
N VAL A 16 -4.79 -15.56 -8.38
CA VAL A 16 -3.56 -15.76 -7.60
C VAL A 16 -3.80 -15.45 -6.13
N VAL A 17 -4.39 -14.30 -5.81
CA VAL A 17 -4.65 -13.88 -4.41
C VAL A 17 -5.56 -14.87 -3.69
N LEU A 18 -6.57 -15.42 -4.37
CA LEU A 18 -7.48 -16.45 -3.82
C LEU A 18 -6.76 -17.75 -3.40
N TYR A 19 -5.68 -18.12 -4.09
CA TYR A 19 -4.94 -19.36 -3.81
C TYR A 19 -3.82 -19.19 -2.78
N VAL A 20 -3.47 -17.96 -2.35
CA VAL A 20 -2.42 -17.75 -1.35
C VAL A 20 -3.02 -17.71 0.06
N PRO A 21 -2.73 -18.70 0.94
CA PRO A 21 -3.17 -18.67 2.32
C PRO A 21 -2.32 -17.68 3.13
N VAL A 22 -2.78 -16.43 3.23
CA VAL A 22 -2.13 -15.38 4.04
C VAL A 22 -2.93 -15.15 5.32
N ASN A 23 -2.26 -14.87 6.44
CA ASN A 23 -2.92 -14.44 7.67
C ASN A 23 -3.07 -12.91 7.64
N TRP A 24 -4.26 -12.40 7.36
CA TRP A 24 -4.43 -11.08 6.73
C TRP A 24 -4.33 -9.86 7.65
N SER A 25 -4.58 -9.94 8.96
CA SER A 25 -4.66 -8.69 9.77
C SER A 25 -3.33 -7.95 9.94
N CYS A 26 -2.21 -8.63 10.24
CA CYS A 26 -0.89 -7.97 10.33
C CYS A 26 -0.17 -7.93 8.97
N SER A 27 -0.42 -8.93 8.12
CA SER A 27 0.24 -9.05 6.83
C SER A 27 -0.25 -7.99 5.84
N VAL A 28 -1.53 -7.60 5.86
CA VAL A 28 -2.09 -6.65 4.87
C VAL A 28 -1.49 -5.26 5.00
N GLN A 29 -1.35 -4.77 6.22
CA GLN A 29 -0.74 -3.46 6.47
C GLN A 29 0.70 -3.40 5.92
N LEU A 30 1.46 -4.47 6.15
CA LEU A 30 2.78 -4.70 5.59
C LEU A 30 2.76 -4.80 4.06
N PHE A 31 1.86 -5.61 3.50
CA PHE A 31 1.74 -5.79 2.06
C PHE A 31 1.43 -4.48 1.37
N ILE A 32 0.39 -3.75 1.78
CA ILE A 32 0.01 -2.45 1.19
C ILE A 32 1.17 -1.47 1.28
N GLY A 33 1.84 -1.40 2.43
CA GLY A 33 2.99 -0.52 2.63
C GLY A 33 4.16 -0.83 1.69
N VAL A 34 4.57 -2.09 1.61
CA VAL A 34 5.69 -2.55 0.75
C VAL A 34 5.34 -2.43 -0.73
N TYR A 35 4.14 -2.83 -1.13
CA TYR A 35 3.67 -2.71 -2.51
C TYR A 35 3.65 -1.25 -2.96
N SER A 36 3.15 -0.35 -2.12
CA SER A 36 3.09 1.07 -2.46
C SER A 36 4.49 1.70 -2.59
N LEU A 37 5.46 1.31 -1.74
CA LEU A 37 6.86 1.72 -1.94
C LEU A 37 7.48 1.13 -3.21
N PHE A 38 7.12 -0.10 -3.57
CA PHE A 38 7.58 -0.72 -4.80
C PHE A 38 6.98 -0.03 -6.05
N ASP A 39 5.69 0.34 -6.01
CA ASP A 39 5.06 1.16 -7.04
C ASP A 39 5.75 2.53 -7.18
N ALA A 40 6.07 3.19 -6.07
CA ALA A 40 6.85 4.42 -6.10
C ALA A 40 8.23 4.21 -6.74
N LEU A 41 8.92 3.11 -6.44
CA LEU A 41 10.20 2.79 -7.07
C LEU A 41 10.07 2.57 -8.58
N VAL A 42 9.04 1.84 -9.02
CA VAL A 42 8.76 1.62 -10.45
C VAL A 42 8.48 2.94 -11.16
N LEU A 43 7.67 3.82 -10.56
CA LEU A 43 7.38 5.15 -11.12
C LEU A 43 8.63 6.02 -11.22
N LEU A 44 9.52 5.95 -10.23
CA LEU A 44 10.80 6.66 -10.25
C LEU A 44 11.72 6.15 -11.37
N LEU A 45 11.77 4.84 -11.61
CA LEU A 45 12.50 4.25 -12.73
C LEU A 45 11.95 4.68 -14.11
N ILE A 46 10.63 4.82 -14.21
CA ILE A 46 9.98 5.32 -15.44
C ILE A 46 10.30 6.80 -15.66
N LEU A 47 10.35 7.61 -14.60
CA LEU A 47 10.67 9.04 -14.66
C LEU A 47 12.12 9.30 -15.09
N ASP A 48 13.06 8.47 -14.64
CA ASP A 48 14.50 8.67 -14.89
C ASP A 48 14.96 8.12 -16.25
N THR A 49 14.14 7.30 -16.92
CA THR A 49 14.53 6.63 -18.17
C THR A 49 13.93 7.27 -19.42
N ASN A 50 14.71 7.28 -20.50
CA ASN A 50 14.22 7.61 -21.85
C ASN A 50 13.98 6.35 -22.71
N SER A 51 14.21 5.16 -22.15
CA SER A 51 14.03 3.90 -22.88
C SER A 51 12.56 3.51 -22.96
N LEU A 52 12.03 3.48 -24.18
CA LEU A 52 10.65 3.08 -24.46
C LEU A 52 10.32 1.72 -23.82
N LEU A 53 11.25 0.77 -23.89
CA LEU A 53 11.06 -0.58 -23.37
C LEU A 53 10.86 -0.58 -21.85
N ILE A 54 11.67 0.19 -21.12
CA ILE A 54 11.59 0.27 -19.65
C ILE A 54 10.28 0.94 -19.25
N ILE A 55 9.86 1.99 -19.96
CA ILE A 55 8.58 2.68 -19.73
C ILE A 55 7.40 1.69 -19.91
N TYR A 56 7.37 0.92 -20.99
CA TYR A 56 6.28 -0.04 -21.24
C TYR A 56 6.26 -1.18 -20.24
N LEU A 57 7.42 -1.75 -19.90
CA LEU A 57 7.50 -2.81 -18.88
C LEU A 57 7.10 -2.28 -17.50
N GLY A 58 7.59 -1.09 -17.13
CA GLY A 58 7.25 -0.44 -15.86
C GLY A 58 5.76 -0.17 -15.74
N TYR A 59 5.12 0.35 -16.80
CA TYR A 59 3.66 0.55 -16.80
C TYR A 59 2.89 -0.77 -16.65
N GLY A 60 3.35 -1.85 -17.30
CA GLY A 60 2.77 -3.18 -17.14
C GLY A 60 2.87 -3.70 -15.70
N VAL A 61 4.04 -3.59 -15.08
CA VAL A 61 4.27 -3.97 -13.69
C VAL A 61 3.37 -3.15 -12.76
N TYR A 62 3.38 -1.83 -12.88
CA TYR A 62 2.51 -0.93 -12.10
C TYR A 62 1.03 -1.32 -12.19
N SER A 63 0.54 -1.65 -13.38
CA SER A 63 -0.85 -2.05 -13.60
C SER A 63 -1.22 -3.34 -12.85
N VAL A 64 -0.32 -4.32 -12.83
CA VAL A 64 -0.52 -5.58 -12.10
C VAL A 64 -0.55 -5.35 -10.59
N LEU A 65 0.40 -4.56 -10.08
CA LEU A 65 0.53 -4.25 -8.65
C LEU A 65 -0.66 -3.44 -8.12
N TYR A 66 -1.13 -2.50 -8.91
CA TYR A 66 -2.33 -1.72 -8.61
C TYR A 66 -3.57 -2.62 -8.45
N GLN A 67 -3.78 -3.55 -9.40
CA GLN A 67 -4.88 -4.52 -9.32
C GLN A 67 -4.73 -5.47 -8.12
N ALA A 68 -3.50 -5.86 -7.78
CA ALA A 68 -3.22 -6.71 -6.62
C ALA A 68 -3.56 -6.00 -5.31
N THR A 69 -3.17 -4.73 -5.18
CA THR A 69 -3.45 -3.92 -3.98
C THR A 69 -4.95 -3.73 -3.77
N ILE A 70 -5.71 -3.44 -4.84
CA ILE A 70 -7.17 -3.36 -4.78
C ILE A 70 -7.73 -4.70 -4.30
N THR A 71 -7.33 -5.79 -4.93
CA THR A 71 -7.83 -7.13 -4.63
C THR A 71 -7.58 -7.51 -3.17
N ILE A 72 -6.34 -7.38 -2.69
CA ILE A 72 -5.94 -7.71 -1.31
C ILE A 72 -6.73 -6.87 -0.31
N THR A 73 -6.91 -5.57 -0.58
CA THR A 73 -7.67 -4.68 0.30
C THR A 73 -9.14 -5.09 0.39
N GLN A 74 -9.74 -5.49 -0.73
CA GLN A 74 -11.12 -5.98 -0.75
C GLN A 74 -11.27 -7.31 -0.02
N PHE A 75 -10.34 -8.26 -0.20
CA PHE A 75 -10.34 -9.52 0.57
C PHE A 75 -10.24 -9.28 2.07
N ASN A 76 -9.31 -8.41 2.49
CA ASN A 76 -9.17 -8.07 3.89
C ASN A 76 -10.42 -7.38 4.46
N LEU A 77 -11.09 -6.53 3.68
CA LEU A 77 -12.33 -5.91 4.08
C LEU A 77 -13.44 -6.95 4.34
N VAL A 78 -13.55 -7.96 3.46
CA VAL A 78 -14.53 -9.04 3.61
C VAL A 78 -14.29 -9.84 4.89
N GLU A 79 -13.04 -10.22 5.16
CA GLU A 79 -12.71 -11.05 6.32
C GLU A 79 -12.95 -10.35 7.66
N ASN A 80 -12.86 -9.03 7.70
CA ASN A 80 -13.06 -8.25 8.92
C ASN A 80 -14.49 -7.66 9.05
N ALA A 81 -15.36 -7.86 8.06
CA ALA A 81 -16.72 -7.33 8.06
C ALA A 81 -17.75 -8.35 8.57
N GLU A 82 -18.77 -7.86 9.29
CA GLU A 82 -19.94 -8.66 9.62
C GLU A 82 -20.78 -8.98 8.37
N MET A 83 -21.22 -10.24 8.24
CA MET A 83 -21.98 -10.74 7.08
C MET A 83 -23.26 -9.96 6.77
N THR A 84 -23.85 -9.29 7.76
CA THR A 84 -25.09 -8.49 7.62
C THR A 84 -24.85 -7.11 6.99
N SER A 85 -23.63 -6.58 7.01
CA SER A 85 -23.27 -5.24 6.53
C SER A 85 -22.30 -5.27 5.34
N TYR A 86 -21.89 -6.46 4.89
CA TYR A 86 -20.86 -6.66 3.86
C TYR A 86 -21.07 -5.79 2.60
N GLY A 87 -22.26 -5.87 1.99
CA GLY A 87 -22.55 -5.13 0.75
C GLY A 87 -22.50 -3.61 0.93
N PHE A 88 -22.91 -3.11 2.11
CA PHE A 88 -22.85 -1.69 2.44
C PHE A 88 -21.40 -1.23 2.67
N VAL A 89 -20.62 -2.00 3.44
CA VAL A 89 -19.20 -1.70 3.71
C VAL A 89 -18.37 -1.70 2.42
N PHE A 90 -18.57 -2.70 1.55
CA PHE A 90 -17.94 -2.75 0.22
C PHE A 90 -18.34 -1.55 -0.66
N GLY A 91 -19.64 -1.23 -0.69
CA GLY A 91 -20.18 -0.10 -1.45
C GLY A 91 -19.62 1.24 -0.98
N LEU A 92 -19.58 1.47 0.34
CA LEU A 92 -19.04 2.69 0.93
C LEU A 92 -17.53 2.82 0.69
N ASN A 93 -16.77 1.73 0.86
CA ASN A 93 -15.33 1.71 0.55
C ASN A 93 -15.06 2.10 -0.91
N THR A 94 -15.80 1.51 -1.85
CA THR A 94 -15.67 1.81 -3.28
C THR A 94 -16.09 3.25 -3.59
N PHE A 95 -17.20 3.71 -3.00
CA PHE A 95 -17.69 5.08 -3.18
C PHE A 95 -16.70 6.12 -2.69
N VAL A 96 -16.14 5.94 -1.49
CA VAL A 96 -15.12 6.84 -0.93
C VAL A 96 -13.87 6.85 -1.80
N GLY A 97 -13.43 5.69 -2.29
CA GLY A 97 -12.31 5.59 -3.23
C GLY A 97 -12.55 6.38 -4.52
N LEU A 98 -13.72 6.21 -5.15
CA LEU A 98 -14.09 6.94 -6.37
C LEU A 98 -14.28 8.45 -6.13
N ALA A 99 -14.82 8.82 -4.97
CA ALA A 99 -14.95 10.22 -4.56
C ALA A 99 -13.58 10.87 -4.39
N PHE A 100 -12.65 10.20 -3.70
CA PHE A 100 -11.27 10.67 -3.53
C PHE A 100 -10.55 10.81 -4.89
N GLN A 101 -10.68 9.80 -5.76
CA GLN A 101 -10.16 9.85 -7.13
C GLN A 101 -10.74 11.02 -7.92
N SER A 102 -12.04 11.28 -7.81
CA SER A 102 -12.70 12.38 -8.51
C SER A 102 -12.22 13.74 -7.99
N ILE A 103 -12.10 13.90 -6.67
CA ILE A 103 -11.59 15.12 -6.03
C ILE A 103 -10.15 15.39 -6.48
N LEU A 104 -9.27 14.37 -6.44
CA LEU A 104 -7.89 14.52 -6.93
C LEU A 104 -7.86 14.91 -8.41
N THR A 105 -8.68 14.28 -9.24
CA THR A 105 -8.77 14.60 -10.67
C THR A 105 -9.16 16.07 -10.89
N ILE A 106 -10.16 16.57 -10.16
CA ILE A 106 -10.60 17.96 -10.23
C ILE A 106 -9.52 18.91 -9.68
N ALA A 107 -8.93 18.59 -8.53
CA ALA A 107 -7.89 19.42 -7.91
C ALA A 107 -6.68 19.56 -8.84
N ILE A 108 -6.20 18.45 -9.40
CA ILE A 108 -5.09 18.44 -10.36
C ILE A 108 -5.47 19.23 -11.61
N ALA A 109 -6.68 19.02 -12.18
CA ALA A 109 -7.18 19.74 -13.35
C ALA A 109 -7.29 21.26 -13.16
N ASN A 110 -7.45 21.73 -11.92
CA ASN A 110 -7.45 23.15 -11.59
C ASN A 110 -6.05 23.71 -11.31
N LEU A 111 -5.14 22.91 -10.75
CA LEU A 111 -3.77 23.32 -10.42
C LEU A 111 -2.85 23.33 -11.65
N PHE A 112 -3.11 22.47 -12.62
CA PHE A 112 -2.34 22.34 -13.84
C PHE A 112 -3.30 22.42 -15.02
N ASP A 113 -2.92 23.14 -16.08
CA ASP A 113 -3.70 23.09 -17.32
C ASP A 113 -3.86 21.64 -17.78
N LEU A 114 -5.05 21.29 -18.28
CA LEU A 114 -5.35 19.94 -18.82
C LEU A 114 -4.33 19.48 -19.88
N SER A 115 -3.70 20.41 -20.59
CA SER A 115 -2.62 20.16 -21.55
C SER A 115 -1.30 19.79 -20.88
N THR A 116 -1.02 20.30 -19.68
CA THR A 116 0.15 20.02 -18.85
C THR A 116 0.02 18.69 -18.12
N ILE A 117 -1.18 18.34 -17.66
CA ILE A 117 -1.47 17.04 -17.01
C ILE A 117 -1.36 15.88 -18.01
N ARG A 118 -1.68 16.12 -19.29
CA ARG A 118 -1.50 15.08 -20.32
C ARG A 118 -0.02 14.74 -20.56
N ARG A 119 0.92 15.52 -20.02
CA ARG A 119 2.35 15.20 -20.09
C ARG A 119 2.64 14.04 -19.13
N PRO A 120 3.21 12.92 -19.63
CA PRO A 120 3.53 11.76 -18.81
C PRO A 120 4.36 12.07 -17.56
N PRO A 121 5.39 12.94 -17.58
CA PRO A 121 6.23 13.17 -16.40
C PRO A 121 5.47 13.77 -15.21
N VAL A 122 4.64 14.79 -15.44
CA VAL A 122 3.92 15.49 -14.35
C VAL A 122 2.92 14.57 -13.66
N THR A 123 2.22 13.73 -14.42
CA THR A 123 1.28 12.77 -13.83
C THR A 123 2.01 11.68 -13.05
N LEU A 124 3.12 11.16 -13.58
CA LEU A 124 3.93 10.15 -12.91
C LEU A 124 4.52 10.65 -11.58
N GLU A 125 4.96 11.92 -11.52
CA GLU A 125 5.43 12.54 -10.28
C GLU A 125 4.32 12.65 -9.21
N ILE A 126 3.10 12.99 -9.61
CA ILE A 126 1.95 13.04 -8.69
C ILE A 126 1.62 11.64 -8.15
N TYR A 127 1.60 10.63 -9.03
CA TYR A 127 1.37 9.24 -8.60
C TYR A 127 2.50 8.71 -7.71
N PHE A 128 3.74 9.10 -8.00
CA PHE A 128 4.89 8.77 -7.17
C PHE A 128 4.73 9.32 -5.74
N GLY A 129 4.37 10.60 -5.61
CA GLY A 129 4.09 11.23 -4.32
C GLY A 129 2.92 10.58 -3.58
N TYR A 130 1.85 10.23 -4.30
CA TYR A 130 0.70 9.50 -3.74
C TYR A 130 1.12 8.16 -3.14
N HIS A 131 1.91 7.36 -3.85
CA HIS A 131 2.35 6.05 -3.37
C HIS A 131 3.36 6.15 -2.22
N LEU A 132 4.23 7.16 -2.21
CA LEU A 132 5.05 7.44 -1.02
C LEU A 132 4.20 7.77 0.21
N ALA A 133 3.15 8.57 0.05
CA ALA A 133 2.26 8.92 1.14
C ALA A 133 1.50 7.71 1.68
N VAL A 134 0.96 6.85 0.80
CA VAL A 134 0.28 5.61 1.18
C VAL A 134 1.24 4.64 1.86
N GLY A 135 2.41 4.38 1.27
CA GLY A 135 3.44 3.53 1.86
C GLY A 135 3.86 4.00 3.25
N GLY A 136 4.08 5.30 3.42
CA GLY A 136 4.37 5.92 4.71
C GLY A 136 3.25 5.75 5.73
N ALA A 137 2.00 6.00 5.33
CA ALA A 137 0.84 5.89 6.22
C ALA A 137 0.63 4.46 6.76
N PHE A 138 0.87 3.43 5.93
CA PHE A 138 0.70 2.03 6.32
C PHE A 138 1.91 1.45 7.06
N LEU A 139 3.13 1.93 6.79
CA LEU A 139 4.34 1.44 7.48
C LEU A 139 4.64 2.17 8.80
N ALA A 140 4.23 3.44 8.95
CA ALA A 140 4.53 4.21 10.17
C ALA A 140 3.99 3.57 11.46
N PRO A 141 2.73 3.08 11.53
CA PRO A 141 2.22 2.39 12.72
C PRO A 141 3.01 1.11 13.04
N LEU A 142 3.38 0.35 12.00
CA LEU A 142 4.15 -0.88 12.16
C LEU A 142 5.56 -0.61 12.72
N LEU A 143 6.22 0.42 12.18
CA LEU A 143 7.53 0.86 12.69
C LEU A 143 7.41 1.31 14.14
N PHE A 144 6.37 2.08 14.48
CA PHE A 144 6.12 2.52 15.85
C PHE A 144 5.93 1.33 16.81
N ASP A 145 5.10 0.36 16.44
CA ASP A 145 4.84 -0.83 17.27
C ASP A 145 6.07 -1.70 17.44
N THR A 146 6.86 -1.86 16.37
CA THR A 146 8.12 -2.61 16.41
C THR A 146 9.14 -1.93 17.32
N LEU A 147 9.32 -0.61 17.18
CA LEU A 147 10.21 0.18 18.01
C LEU A 147 9.79 0.15 19.49
N ARG A 148 8.48 0.29 19.75
CA ARG A 148 7.91 0.17 21.09
C ARG A 148 8.19 -1.20 21.69
N PHE A 149 8.03 -2.29 20.93
CA PHE A 149 8.32 -3.64 21.40
C PHE A 149 9.79 -3.81 21.80
N PHE A 150 10.73 -3.34 20.98
CA PHE A 150 12.16 -3.38 21.31
C PHE A 150 12.50 -2.53 22.53
N TRP A 151 11.92 -1.33 22.64
CA TRP A 151 12.11 -0.45 23.80
C TRP A 151 11.60 -1.10 25.09
N MET A 152 10.42 -1.72 25.07
CA MET A 152 9.86 -2.46 26.21
C MET A 152 10.71 -3.69 26.56
N LYS A 153 11.25 -4.40 25.57
CA LYS A 153 12.13 -5.56 25.80
C LYS A 153 13.46 -5.14 26.45
N LYS A 154 14.05 -4.03 26.00
CA LYS A 154 15.25 -3.44 26.61
C LYS A 154 14.99 -3.01 28.05
N GLY A 155 13.89 -2.31 28.31
CA GLY A 155 13.50 -1.91 29.68
C GLY A 155 13.34 -3.09 30.64
N ARG A 156 12.68 -4.17 30.21
CA ARG A 156 12.53 -5.39 31.02
C ARG A 156 13.86 -6.11 31.29
N TYR A 157 14.80 -6.10 30.35
CA TYR A 157 16.13 -6.69 30.54
C TYR A 157 16.94 -5.93 31.61
N GLU A 158 16.95 -4.61 31.55
CA GLU A 158 17.66 -3.76 32.53
C GLU A 158 17.06 -3.91 33.94
N ILE A 159 15.73 -3.92 34.06
CA ILE A 159 15.05 -4.13 35.36
C ILE A 159 15.34 -5.54 35.90
N GLY A 160 15.33 -6.57 35.06
CA GLY A 160 15.66 -7.94 35.46
C GLY A 160 17.09 -8.08 35.97
N LYS A 161 18.05 -7.39 35.32
CA LYS A 161 19.45 -7.35 35.75
C LYS A 161 19.62 -6.62 37.09
N PHE A 162 18.92 -5.51 37.29
CA PHE A 162 18.91 -4.77 38.55
C PHE A 162 18.32 -5.60 39.70
N MET A 163 17.18 -6.25 39.49
CA MET A 163 16.57 -7.14 40.49
C MET A 163 17.48 -8.33 40.84
N ALA A 164 18.17 -8.90 39.84
CA ALA A 164 19.13 -9.97 40.08
C ALA A 164 20.33 -9.51 40.92
N ALA A 165 20.87 -8.31 40.66
CA ALA A 165 21.99 -7.75 41.42
C ALA A 165 21.62 -7.50 42.90
N ILE A 166 20.40 -6.99 43.17
CA ILE A 166 19.91 -6.81 44.54
C ILE A 166 19.80 -8.14 45.29
N LYS A 167 19.32 -9.20 44.60
CA LYS A 167 19.13 -10.52 45.22
C LYS A 167 20.46 -11.19 45.61
N ILE A 168 21.54 -10.90 44.88
CA ILE A 168 22.88 -11.43 45.15
C ILE A 168 23.56 -10.66 46.30
N GLY A 169 23.31 -9.36 46.45
CA GLY A 169 23.89 -8.55 47.53
C GLY A 169 23.26 -8.74 48.91
N ASN A 170 22.14 -9.47 49.00
CA ASN A 170 21.43 -9.80 50.24
C ASN A 170 21.68 -11.25 50.72
N LEU A 171 22.63 -11.97 50.10
CA LEU A 171 23.16 -13.27 50.55
C LEU A 171 24.53 -13.08 51.20
#